data_AF-A0A4Q3VVA8-F1
#
_entry.id   AF-A0A4Q3VVA8-F1
#
_cell.length_a   1.000
_cell.length_b   1.000
_cell.length_c   1.000
_cell.angle_alpha   90.00
_cell.angle_beta   90.00
_cell.angle_gamma   90.00
#
_symmetry.space_group_name_H-M   'P 1'
#
loop_
_entity.id
_entity.type
_entity.pdbx_description
1 polymer ?
#
loop_
_entity_poly.entity_id
_entity_poly.type
_entity_poly.pdbx_seq_one_letter_code
_entity_poly.pdbx_strand_id
1 'polypeptide(L)'
;MTLQVPFAHFAETVRRHEAAHVYLAPYGDGALATASFAGGILAALASGRPEDAREALLADGLTVYEGQWEANLTMVGSSSAPLWIAAVVYPSSEGKPGVWIDAYETAPTEAQVLRAMYDEFVTTGQTEDIGFDPFLRLVNPNVVVVAPDALMGYAKAKVEGC
;
A
#
# COMPACT_ATOMS: atom_id res chain seq x y z
N MET A 1 12.75 -14.93 15.77
CA MET A 1 13.44 -14.86 14.47
C MET A 1 12.43 -15.24 13.40
N THR A 2 12.40 -14.53 12.28
CA THR A 2 11.45 -14.79 11.19
C THR A 2 12.22 -15.12 9.93
N LEU A 3 11.91 -16.26 9.31
CA LEU A 3 12.45 -16.69 8.03
C LEU A 3 11.39 -16.43 6.96
N GLN A 4 11.66 -15.45 6.09
CA GLN A 4 10.81 -15.14 4.96
C GLN A 4 11.24 -15.96 3.74
N VAL A 5 10.26 -16.58 3.07
CA VAL A 5 10.47 -17.35 1.84
C VAL A 5 9.44 -16.97 0.79
N PRO A 6 9.75 -17.12 -0.50
CA PRO A 6 8.74 -17.00 -1.55
C PRO A 6 7.60 -18.00 -1.31
N PHE A 7 6.35 -17.59 -1.60
CA PHE A 7 5.18 -18.45 -1.37
C PHE A 7 5.28 -19.81 -2.09
N ALA A 8 5.84 -19.83 -3.31
CA ALA A 8 6.07 -21.07 -4.06
C ALA A 8 6.95 -22.10 -3.34
N HIS A 9 7.79 -21.67 -2.38
CA HIS A 9 8.65 -22.56 -1.60
C HIS A 9 8.14 -22.75 -0.16
N PHE A 10 7.01 -22.14 0.20
CA PHE A 10 6.53 -22.13 1.58
C PHE A 10 6.17 -23.55 2.06
N ALA A 11 5.41 -24.32 1.28
CA ALA A 11 5.02 -25.67 1.65
C ALA A 11 6.20 -26.64 1.80
N GLU A 12 7.18 -26.53 0.91
CA GLU A 12 8.44 -27.29 1.01
C GLU A 12 9.20 -26.90 2.29
N THR A 13 9.29 -25.61 2.59
CA THR A 13 9.99 -25.10 3.77
C THR A 13 9.29 -25.51 5.08
N VAL A 14 7.96 -25.49 5.11
CA VAL A 14 7.15 -25.98 6.23
C VAL A 14 7.48 -27.44 6.52
N ARG A 15 7.52 -28.29 5.49
CA ARG A 15 7.90 -29.72 5.63
C ARG A 15 9.34 -29.89 6.10
N ARG A 16 10.27 -29.15 5.50
CA ARG A 16 11.70 -29.21 5.84
C ARG A 16 11.98 -28.87 7.31
N HIS A 17 11.20 -27.96 7.89
CA HIS A 17 11.36 -27.50 9.26
C HIS A 17 10.37 -28.12 10.25
N GLU A 18 9.57 -29.10 9.80
CA GLU A 18 8.53 -29.76 10.61
C GLU A 18 7.64 -28.73 11.35
N ALA A 19 7.28 -27.64 10.65
CA ALA A 19 6.49 -26.57 11.25
C ALA A 19 5.06 -27.06 11.55
N ALA A 20 4.53 -26.71 12.73
CA ALA A 20 3.38 -27.40 13.30
C ALA A 20 2.04 -27.03 12.64
N HIS A 21 1.78 -25.74 12.49
CA HIS A 21 0.48 -25.22 12.04
C HIS A 21 0.67 -24.04 11.10
N VAL A 22 0.07 -24.15 9.91
CA VAL A 22 0.02 -23.07 8.93
C VAL A 22 -1.22 -22.23 9.19
N TYR A 23 -1.00 -20.94 9.40
CA TYR A 23 -2.04 -19.93 9.55
C TYR A 23 -2.01 -18.97 8.36
N LEU A 24 -3.17 -18.63 7.84
CA LEU A 24 -3.33 -17.70 6.72
C LEU A 24 -4.25 -16.55 7.14
N ALA A 25 -3.80 -15.32 6.89
CA ALA A 25 -4.60 -14.12 7.09
C ALA A 25 -4.56 -13.22 5.84
N PRO A 26 -5.63 -12.45 5.57
CA PRO A 26 -5.57 -11.37 4.58
C PRO A 26 -4.45 -10.39 4.93
N TYR A 27 -3.65 -10.01 3.93
CA TYR A 27 -2.55 -9.07 4.13
C TYR A 27 -2.39 -8.18 2.89
N GLY A 28 -2.93 -6.98 3.00
CA GLY A 28 -3.06 -6.01 1.91
C GLY A 28 -3.78 -6.54 0.67
N ASP A 29 -3.15 -6.54 -0.50
CA ASP A 29 -3.69 -7.07 -1.76
C ASP A 29 -3.54 -8.60 -1.92
N GLY A 30 -3.07 -9.26 -0.86
CA GLY A 30 -2.68 -10.65 -0.85
C GLY A 30 -3.11 -11.39 0.41
N ALA A 31 -2.34 -12.43 0.71
CA ALA A 31 -2.42 -13.15 1.97
C ALA A 31 -1.04 -13.41 2.56
N LEU A 32 -0.99 -13.46 3.88
CA LEU A 32 0.20 -13.82 4.64
C LEU A 32 0.03 -15.22 5.20
N ALA A 33 0.87 -16.15 4.74
CA ALA A 33 0.99 -17.49 5.30
C ALA A 33 2.10 -17.50 6.35
N THR A 34 1.80 -18.01 7.55
CA THR A 34 2.75 -18.15 8.65
C THR A 34 2.73 -19.54 9.25
N ALA A 35 3.89 -20.02 9.69
CA ALA A 35 3.99 -21.26 10.45
C ALA A 35 5.11 -21.16 11.49
N SER A 36 4.89 -21.71 12.69
CA SER A 36 5.91 -21.76 13.73
C SER A 36 6.71 -23.06 13.68
N PHE A 37 8.02 -22.95 13.91
CA PHE A 37 8.95 -24.07 14.06
C PHE A 37 9.91 -23.80 15.22
N ALA A 38 10.70 -24.80 15.63
CA ALA A 38 11.56 -24.71 16.81
C ALA A 38 12.57 -23.53 16.79
N GLY A 39 12.92 -23.02 15.60
CA GLY A 39 13.85 -21.91 15.42
C GLY A 39 13.21 -20.54 15.16
N GLY A 40 11.87 -20.45 15.06
CA GLY A 40 11.20 -19.19 14.77
C GLY A 40 9.89 -19.32 14.00
N ILE A 41 9.58 -18.29 13.20
CA ILE A 41 8.37 -18.22 12.36
C ILE A 41 8.80 -18.23 10.89
N LEU A 42 8.17 -19.08 10.09
CA LEU A 42 8.18 -19.01 8.63
C LEU A 42 7.08 -18.04 8.18
N ALA A 43 7.40 -17.18 7.23
CA ALA A 43 6.43 -16.25 6.63
C ALA A 43 6.57 -16.23 5.11
N ALA A 44 5.45 -16.18 4.40
CA ALA A 44 5.40 -15.97 2.97
C ALA A 44 4.19 -15.14 2.55
N LEU A 45 4.42 -14.22 1.62
CA LEU A 45 3.37 -13.41 1.01
C LEU A 45 2.89 -14.07 -0.28
N ALA A 46 1.59 -14.31 -0.37
CA ALA A 46 0.89 -14.68 -1.59
C ALA A 46 0.21 -13.46 -2.19
N SER A 47 0.37 -13.24 -3.49
CA SER A 47 -0.39 -12.22 -4.22
C SER A 47 -1.77 -12.75 -4.61
N GLY A 48 -2.76 -11.87 -4.69
CA GLY A 48 -4.12 -12.24 -5.11
C GLY A 48 -5.04 -12.60 -3.94
N ARG A 49 -6.14 -13.32 -4.21
CA ARG A 49 -7.15 -13.54 -3.17
C ARG A 49 -6.64 -14.54 -2.13
N PRO A 50 -6.89 -14.32 -0.83
CA PRO A 50 -6.52 -15.28 0.22
C PRO A 50 -7.03 -16.71 -0.02
N GLU A 51 -8.20 -16.85 -0.65
CA GLU A 51 -8.76 -18.16 -1.01
C GLU A 51 -7.88 -18.91 -2.02
N ASP A 52 -7.29 -18.21 -3.00
CA ASP A 52 -6.41 -18.82 -4.00
C ASP A 52 -5.13 -19.35 -3.30
N ALA A 53 -4.60 -18.60 -2.33
CA ALA A 53 -3.46 -19.03 -1.51
C ALA A 53 -3.81 -20.22 -0.61
N ARG A 54 -5.00 -20.22 -0.02
CA ARG A 54 -5.51 -21.34 0.80
C ARG A 54 -5.63 -22.61 -0.05
N GLU A 55 -6.25 -22.54 -1.22
CA GLU A 55 -6.39 -23.67 -2.13
C GLU A 55 -5.03 -24.26 -2.53
N ALA A 56 -4.05 -23.41 -2.85
CA ALA A 56 -2.69 -23.85 -3.18
C ALA A 56 -2.01 -24.61 -2.01
N LEU A 57 -2.10 -24.09 -0.79
CA LEU A 57 -1.51 -24.74 0.39
C LEU A 57 -2.21 -26.05 0.76
N LEU A 58 -3.53 -26.14 0.57
CA LEU A 58 -4.29 -27.38 0.74
C LEU A 58 -3.93 -28.42 -0.33
N ALA A 59 -3.74 -28.00 -1.58
CA ALA A 59 -3.29 -28.87 -2.67
C ALA A 59 -1.89 -29.45 -2.40
N ASP A 60 -1.03 -28.68 -1.72
CA ASP A 60 0.28 -29.12 -1.24
C ASP A 60 0.22 -30.06 -0.01
N GLY A 61 -0.98 -30.37 0.49
CA GLY A 61 -1.21 -31.29 1.59
C GLY A 61 -1.01 -30.68 2.98
N LEU A 62 -0.97 -29.35 3.09
CA LEU A 62 -0.90 -28.68 4.39
C LEU A 62 -2.29 -28.50 4.98
N THR A 63 -2.38 -28.47 6.31
CA THR A 63 -3.58 -28.03 7.01
C THR A 63 -3.47 -26.53 7.29
N VAL A 64 -4.43 -25.76 6.79
CA VAL A 64 -4.44 -24.29 6.88
C VAL A 64 -5.54 -23.82 7.82
N TYR A 65 -5.16 -22.98 8.78
CA TYR A 65 -6.06 -22.33 9.73
C TYR A 65 -6.18 -20.84 9.41
N GLU A 66 -7.27 -20.23 9.85
CA GLU A 66 -7.42 -18.77 9.78
C GLU A 66 -6.64 -18.11 10.92
N GLY A 67 -5.89 -17.05 10.61
CA GLY A 67 -5.12 -16.26 11.57
C GLY A 67 -3.68 -16.05 11.12
N GLN A 68 -2.84 -15.55 12.02
CA GLN A 68 -1.41 -15.39 11.77
C GLN A 68 -0.61 -15.46 13.07
N TRP A 69 0.64 -15.92 12.99
CA TRP A 69 1.59 -15.76 14.09
C TRP A 69 2.15 -14.33 14.08
N GLU A 70 1.86 -13.55 15.12
CA GLU A 70 2.46 -12.23 15.29
C GLU A 70 3.80 -12.32 16.04
N ALA A 71 4.89 -12.01 15.34
CA ALA A 71 6.13 -11.54 15.97
C ALA A 71 6.76 -10.47 15.08
N ASN A 72 6.56 -9.18 15.44
CA ASN A 72 7.13 -8.02 14.74
C ASN A 72 7.15 -8.18 13.21
N LEU A 73 5.97 -8.43 12.63
CA LEU A 73 5.79 -8.57 11.18
C LEU A 73 5.89 -7.22 10.43
N THR A 74 6.33 -6.14 11.08
CA THR A 74 6.61 -4.82 10.49
C THR A 74 7.60 -4.87 9.32
N MET A 75 8.28 -6.02 9.11
CA MET A 75 9.17 -6.29 7.98
C MET A 75 8.64 -7.30 6.96
N VAL A 76 7.46 -7.92 7.14
CA VAL A 76 6.89 -8.78 6.11
C VAL A 76 6.22 -7.89 5.09
N GLY A 77 7.02 -7.48 4.11
CA GLY A 77 6.70 -6.64 2.96
C GLY A 77 5.37 -5.95 3.09
N SER A 78 5.35 -4.78 3.75
CA SER A 78 4.16 -3.93 3.88
C SER A 78 3.46 -3.91 2.53
N SER A 79 2.35 -4.63 2.41
CA SER A 79 1.49 -4.42 1.28
C SER A 79 1.01 -2.99 1.48
N SER A 80 1.54 -2.07 0.67
CA SER A 80 1.05 -0.72 0.62
C SER A 80 -0.43 -0.86 0.41
N ALA A 81 -1.23 -0.44 1.39
CA ALA A 81 -2.65 -0.24 1.16
C ALA A 81 -2.78 0.50 -0.18
N PRO A 82 -3.77 0.17 -1.02
CA PRO A 82 -3.91 0.80 -2.33
C PRO A 82 -4.07 2.32 -2.13
N LEU A 83 -2.98 3.07 -2.37
CA LEU A 83 -2.92 4.50 -2.13
C LEU A 83 -3.44 5.25 -3.35
N TRP A 84 -4.31 6.21 -3.07
CA TRP A 84 -4.72 7.23 -4.01
C TRP A 84 -3.72 8.37 -3.93
N ILE A 85 -3.30 8.90 -5.08
CA ILE A 85 -2.39 10.04 -5.13
C ILE A 85 -3.15 11.21 -5.73
N ALA A 86 -3.23 12.31 -5.00
CA ALA A 86 -3.78 13.56 -5.49
C ALA A 86 -2.65 14.52 -5.83
N ALA A 87 -2.76 15.19 -6.97
CA ALA A 87 -1.84 16.24 -7.38
C ALA A 87 -2.62 17.49 -7.77
N VAL A 88 -2.19 18.64 -7.26
CA VAL A 88 -2.77 19.95 -7.55
C VAL A 88 -1.72 20.81 -8.22
N VAL A 89 -2.00 21.22 -9.45
CA VAL A 89 -1.16 22.16 -10.20
C VAL A 89 -1.73 23.56 -10.05
N TYR A 90 -0.86 24.52 -9.73
CA TYR A 90 -1.25 25.93 -9.55
C TYR A 90 -0.18 26.90 -10.09
N PRO A 91 -0.55 28.13 -10.46
CA PRO A 91 0.42 29.16 -10.81
C PRO A 91 1.24 29.58 -9.59
N SER A 92 2.57 29.57 -9.71
CA SER A 92 3.48 30.08 -8.68
C SER A 92 4.14 31.39 -9.13
N SER A 93 4.52 32.21 -8.14
CA SER A 93 5.26 33.46 -8.34
C SER A 93 6.66 33.27 -8.92
N GLU A 94 7.20 32.05 -8.89
CA GLU A 94 8.55 31.72 -9.39
C GLU A 94 8.60 31.50 -10.92
N GLY A 95 7.53 31.80 -11.64
CA GLY A 95 7.47 31.68 -13.11
C GLY A 95 7.38 30.25 -13.63
N LYS A 96 7.25 29.26 -12.75
CA LYS A 96 6.93 27.86 -13.06
C LYS A 96 5.65 27.45 -12.32
N PRO A 97 4.84 26.53 -12.86
CA PRO A 97 3.71 25.99 -12.11
C PRO A 97 4.19 25.30 -10.83
N GLY A 98 3.54 25.61 -9.71
CA GLY A 98 3.66 24.87 -8.47
C GLY A 98 2.88 23.56 -8.57
N VAL A 99 3.38 22.54 -7.87
CA VAL A 99 2.71 21.25 -7.76
C VAL A 99 2.67 20.87 -6.28
N TRP A 100 1.48 20.61 -5.79
CA TRP A 100 1.23 20.05 -4.47
C TRP A 100 0.78 18.60 -4.64
N ILE A 101 1.29 17.68 -3.82
CA ILE A 101 1.03 16.24 -3.95
C ILE A 101 0.77 15.67 -2.57
N ASP A 102 -0.24 14.81 -2.46
CA ASP A 102 -0.59 14.13 -1.23
C ASP A 102 -1.16 12.73 -1.49
N ALA A 103 -1.14 11.88 -0.46
CA ALA A 103 -1.52 10.47 -0.53
C ALA A 103 -2.69 10.15 0.40
N TYR A 104 -3.64 9.34 -0.09
CA TYR A 104 -4.88 9.01 0.61
C TYR A 104 -5.12 7.50 0.61
N GLU A 105 -5.64 6.98 1.72
CA GLU A 105 -6.02 5.56 1.84
C GLU A 105 -7.32 5.22 1.11
N THR A 106 -8.16 6.22 0.82
CA THR A 106 -9.43 6.09 0.10
C THR A 106 -9.55 7.19 -0.94
N ALA A 107 -10.41 7.01 -1.95
CA ALA A 107 -10.58 7.98 -3.03
C ALA A 107 -10.99 9.35 -2.48
N PRO A 108 -10.11 10.38 -2.54
CA PRO A 108 -10.47 11.70 -2.05
C PRO A 108 -11.37 12.42 -3.06
N THR A 109 -12.27 13.25 -2.56
CA THR A 109 -12.97 14.23 -3.38
C THR A 109 -12.08 15.44 -3.66
N GLU A 110 -12.31 16.14 -4.78
CA GLU A 110 -11.56 17.36 -5.12
C GLU A 110 -11.61 18.40 -3.99
N ALA A 111 -12.77 18.56 -3.34
CA ALA A 111 -12.93 19.49 -2.22
C ALA A 111 -12.03 19.14 -1.03
N GLN A 112 -11.86 17.85 -0.72
CA GLN A 112 -10.96 17.40 0.35
C GLN A 112 -9.50 17.68 0.00
N VAL A 113 -9.09 17.40 -1.24
CA VAL A 113 -7.73 17.66 -1.73
C VAL A 113 -7.42 19.16 -1.64
N LEU A 114 -8.32 20.00 -2.13
CA LEU A 114 -8.16 21.46 -2.10
C LEU A 114 -8.12 22.00 -0.67
N ARG A 115 -8.92 21.41 0.22
CA ARG A 115 -8.92 21.78 1.64
C ARG A 115 -7.60 21.43 2.31
N ALA A 116 -7.09 20.22 2.07
CA ALA A 116 -5.80 19.77 2.59
C ALA A 116 -4.65 20.67 2.11
N MET A 117 -4.63 21.02 0.82
CA MET A 117 -3.67 21.97 0.27
C MET A 117 -3.74 23.33 0.99
N TYR A 118 -4.95 23.90 1.16
CA TYR A 118 -5.09 25.17 1.86
C TYR A 118 -4.60 25.10 3.30
N ASP A 119 -4.98 24.06 4.04
CA ASP A 119 -4.59 23.89 5.44
C ASP A 119 -3.07 23.74 5.58
N GLU A 120 -2.39 23.09 4.63
CA GLU A 120 -0.92 23.03 4.56
C GLU A 120 -0.29 24.41 4.29
N PHE A 121 -0.85 25.18 3.35
CA PHE A 121 -0.33 26.52 3.01
C PHE A 121 -0.46 27.50 4.18
N VAL A 122 -1.55 27.39 4.95
CA VAL A 122 -1.74 28.13 6.20
C VAL A 122 -0.74 27.66 7.25
N THR A 123 -0.58 26.35 7.42
CA THR A 123 0.31 25.77 8.44
C THR A 123 1.79 26.09 8.19
N THR A 124 2.19 26.12 6.92
CA THR A 124 3.58 26.43 6.51
C THR A 124 3.87 27.92 6.45
N GLY A 125 2.87 28.79 6.70
CA GLY A 125 3.00 30.24 6.62
C GLY A 125 3.16 30.76 5.20
N GLN A 126 2.86 29.94 4.18
CA GLN A 126 2.86 30.37 2.78
C GLN A 126 1.63 31.21 2.43
N THR A 127 0.63 31.23 3.31
CA THR A 127 -0.59 32.01 3.14
C THR A 127 -1.05 32.55 4.49
N GLU A 128 -1.09 33.88 4.63
CA GLU A 128 -1.67 34.57 5.78
C GLU A 128 -2.85 35.43 5.30
N ASP A 129 -3.94 35.45 6.10
CA ASP A 129 -5.09 36.36 5.98
C ASP A 129 -6.04 36.24 4.76
N ILE A 130 -5.97 35.16 3.98
CA ILE A 130 -7.01 34.86 2.97
C ILE A 130 -7.84 33.63 3.36
N GLY A 131 -9.16 33.79 3.31
CA GLY A 131 -10.10 32.69 3.47
C GLY A 131 -9.98 31.66 2.34
N PHE A 132 -10.60 30.50 2.54
CA PHE A 132 -10.54 29.37 1.61
C PHE A 132 -11.03 29.72 0.19
N ASP A 133 -12.22 30.32 0.04
CA ASP A 133 -12.75 30.66 -1.30
C ASP A 133 -11.92 31.72 -2.04
N PRO A 134 -11.46 32.81 -1.40
CA PRO A 134 -10.49 33.74 -1.99
C PRO A 134 -9.20 33.06 -2.46
N PHE A 135 -8.67 32.14 -1.66
CA PHE A 135 -7.48 31.37 -2.01
C PHE A 135 -7.68 30.55 -3.29
N LEU A 136 -8.78 29.79 -3.38
CA LEU A 136 -9.04 28.96 -4.57
C LEU A 136 -9.17 29.78 -5.86
N ARG A 137 -9.75 30.97 -5.78
CA ARG A 137 -9.86 31.87 -6.95
C ARG A 137 -8.50 32.42 -7.38
N LEU A 138 -7.60 32.67 -6.43
CA LEU A 138 -6.27 33.17 -6.72
C LEU A 138 -5.38 32.09 -7.33
N VAL A 139 -5.45 30.89 -6.76
CA VAL A 139 -4.61 29.73 -7.11
C VAL A 139 -5.11 29.05 -8.39
N ASN A 140 -6.38 29.21 -8.76
CA ASN A 140 -7.00 28.58 -9.95
C ASN A 140 -6.51 27.14 -10.19
N PRO A 141 -6.68 26.25 -9.19
CA PRO A 141 -6.03 24.95 -9.18
C PRO A 141 -6.62 23.99 -10.21
N ASN A 142 -5.77 23.13 -10.75
CA ASN A 142 -6.18 21.93 -11.48
C ASN A 142 -5.86 20.69 -10.64
N VAL A 143 -6.89 19.91 -10.31
CA VAL A 143 -6.79 18.74 -9.44
C VAL A 143 -6.84 17.47 -10.26
N VAL A 144 -5.89 16.57 -10.02
CA VAL A 144 -5.88 15.21 -10.59
C VAL A 144 -5.80 14.21 -9.44
N VAL A 145 -6.70 13.24 -9.44
CA VAL A 145 -6.70 12.11 -8.50
C VAL A 145 -6.39 10.85 -9.28
N VAL A 146 -5.32 10.16 -8.90
CA VAL A 146 -4.85 8.95 -9.55
C VAL A 146 -5.21 7.75 -8.68
N ALA A 147 -5.91 6.80 -9.30
CA ALA A 147 -6.33 5.57 -8.65
C ALA A 147 -5.16 4.57 -8.51
N PRO A 148 -5.18 3.70 -7.49
CA PRO A 148 -4.14 2.71 -7.25
C PRO A 148 -3.85 1.79 -8.45
N ASP A 149 -4.88 1.35 -9.17
CA ASP A 149 -4.77 0.51 -10.36
C ASP A 149 -4.06 1.23 -11.52
N ALA A 150 -4.36 2.51 -11.73
CA ALA A 150 -3.69 3.35 -12.71
C ALA A 150 -2.20 3.56 -12.37
N LEU A 151 -1.85 3.75 -11.10
CA LEU A 151 -0.45 3.84 -10.63
C LEU A 151 0.31 2.54 -10.93
N MET A 152 -0.29 1.40 -10.63
CA MET A 152 0.29 0.09 -10.91
C MET A 152 0.48 -0.15 -12.41
N GLY A 153 -0.52 0.22 -13.22
CA GLY A 153 -0.42 0.15 -14.68
C GLY A 153 0.72 1.00 -15.23
N TYR A 154 0.85 2.24 -14.75
CA TYR A 154 1.92 3.15 -15.16
C TYR A 154 3.31 2.64 -14.74
N ALA A 155 3.45 2.12 -13.53
CA ALA A 155 4.71 1.56 -13.03
C ALA A 155 5.18 0.37 -13.88
N LYS A 156 4.26 -0.52 -14.27
CA LYS A 156 4.57 -1.66 -15.15
C LYS A 156 5.04 -1.19 -16.54
N ALA A 157 4.32 -0.26 -17.16
CA ALA A 157 4.66 0.26 -18.49
C ALA A 157 6.05 0.93 -18.53
N LYS A 158 6.46 1.58 -17.44
CA LYS A 158 7.80 2.19 -17.29
C LYS A 158 8.93 1.16 -17.28
N VAL A 159 8.69 -0.03 -16.74
CA VAL A 159 9.70 -1.10 -16.65
C VAL A 159 9.82 -1.85 -17.98
N GLU A 160 8.71 -2.06 -18.69
CA GLU A 160 8.71 -2.74 -20.00
C GLU A 160 9.22 -1.85 -21.14
N GLY A 161 9.25 -0.53 -20.95
CA GLY A 161 9.76 0.44 -21.92
C GLY A 161 11.25 0.80 -21.79
N CYS A 162 12.02 0.06 -20.97
CA CYS A 162 13.47 0.23 -20.80
C CYS A 162 14.27 -0.94 -21.40
#